data_AF-A0A3Q0RZ40-F1
#
_entry.id   AF-A0A3Q0RZ40-F1
#
_cell.length_a   1.000
_cell.length_b   1.000
_cell.length_c   1.000
_cell.angle_alpha   90.00
_cell.angle_beta   90.00
_cell.angle_gamma   90.00
#
_symmetry.space_group_name_H-M   'P 1'
#
loop_
_entity.id
_entity.type
_entity.pdbx_description
1 polymer ?
#
loop_
_entity_poly.entity_id
_entity_poly.type
_entity_poly.pdbx_seq_one_letter_code
_entity_poly.pdbx_strand_id
1 'polypeptide(L)'
;PVIFSAVLIVLCSLFLSSDSVSDDDEGSFDQMFWEMGTKSMKRFFAALNIINTKSLTMTKEVLRERKQLENSVENLQTKVKLGLAKMEELKEMSEKLKENEAEISRNKDFEFEITVKKPVQEDISGTGNFITNCQQCHVTCHFPCYIPNDAEKNECVAIGPDGCCTECPGKCIWYVHYNQQYKWGYEDVKEKKTIKELEEKYRIAKGEKMTVQIRSH
;
A
#
# COMPACT_ATOMS: atom_id res chain seq x y z
N PRO A 1 -0.16 -4.47 28.04
CA PRO A 1 -1.56 -4.98 28.01
C PRO A 1 -1.67 -6.49 28.25
N VAL A 2 -1.02 -7.32 27.44
CA VAL A 2 -1.13 -8.80 27.50
C VAL A 2 -0.57 -9.40 28.80
N ILE A 3 0.53 -8.82 29.31
CA ILE A 3 1.17 -9.25 30.57
C ILE A 3 0.29 -8.91 31.79
N PHE A 4 -0.34 -7.72 31.78
CA PHE A 4 -1.28 -7.33 32.84
C PHE A 4 -2.52 -8.23 32.88
N SER A 5 -3.01 -8.66 31.71
CA SER A 5 -4.14 -9.60 31.63
C SER A 5 -3.77 -10.98 32.16
N ALA A 6 -2.56 -11.48 31.88
CA ALA A 6 -2.08 -12.76 32.40
C ALA A 6 -1.88 -12.73 33.92
N VAL A 7 -1.35 -11.63 34.46
CA VAL A 7 -1.18 -11.44 35.91
C VAL A 7 -2.54 -11.34 36.61
N LEU A 8 -3.52 -10.66 36.01
CA LEU A 8 -4.88 -10.56 36.55
C LEU A 8 -5.61 -11.91 36.53
N ILE A 9 -5.40 -12.73 35.48
CA ILE A 9 -5.96 -14.09 35.39
C ILE A 9 -5.35 -15.01 36.46
N VAL A 10 -4.03 -14.96 36.67
CA VAL A 10 -3.36 -15.75 37.72
C VAL A 10 -3.81 -15.31 39.12
N LEU A 11 -4.00 -14.00 39.34
CA LEU A 11 -4.57 -13.47 40.58
C LEU A 11 -6.03 -13.93 40.77
N CYS A 12 -6.88 -13.84 39.74
CA CYS A 12 -8.27 -14.32 39.82
C CYS A 12 -8.38 -15.82 40.13
N SER A 13 -7.51 -16.64 39.54
CA SER A 13 -7.48 -18.09 39.82
C SER A 13 -7.06 -18.41 41.26
N LEU A 14 -6.29 -17.54 41.91
CA LEU A 14 -5.93 -17.67 43.33
C LEU A 14 -7.06 -17.24 44.27
N PHE A 15 -7.96 -16.35 43.84
CA PHE A 15 -9.11 -15.88 44.64
C PHE A 15 -10.36 -16.76 44.53
N LEU A 16 -10.53 -17.54 43.45
CA LEU A 16 -11.72 -18.39 43.22
C LEU A 16 -11.69 -19.75 43.95
N SER A 17 -10.61 -20.08 44.67
CA SER A 17 -10.48 -21.38 45.37
C SER A 17 -10.77 -21.33 46.87
N SER A 18 -11.21 -20.20 47.42
CA SER A 18 -11.57 -20.07 48.84
C SER A 18 -13.03 -19.67 48.99
N ASP A 19 -13.92 -20.63 48.76
CA ASP A 19 -15.33 -20.48 49.16
C ASP A 19 -15.89 -21.84 49.63
N SER A 20 -15.46 -22.26 50.83
CA SER A 20 -16.22 -23.15 51.71
C SER A 20 -15.59 -23.18 53.12
N VAL A 21 -16.23 -22.47 54.06
CA VAL A 21 -15.84 -22.36 55.47
C VAL A 21 -16.29 -23.59 56.27
N SER A 22 -15.40 -24.14 57.10
CA SER A 22 -15.70 -24.41 58.52
C SER A 22 -14.44 -24.73 59.35
N ASP A 23 -14.31 -23.96 60.43
CA ASP A 23 -13.59 -24.16 61.68
C ASP A 23 -12.04 -24.08 61.73
N ASP A 24 -11.61 -22.90 62.20
CA ASP A 24 -10.80 -22.72 63.41
C ASP A 24 -9.33 -23.19 63.39
N ASP A 25 -8.55 -22.68 62.41
CA ASP A 25 -7.10 -22.38 62.53
C ASP A 25 -6.62 -21.43 61.40
N GLU A 26 -7.43 -20.40 61.11
CA GLU A 26 -7.40 -19.63 59.85
C GLU A 26 -6.32 -18.51 59.78
N GLY A 27 -5.45 -18.41 60.78
CA GLY A 27 -4.37 -17.40 60.80
C GLY A 27 -3.05 -17.86 60.19
N SER A 28 -2.79 -19.17 60.19
CA SER A 28 -1.47 -19.74 59.90
C SER A 28 -1.32 -20.15 58.42
N PHE A 29 -2.38 -20.75 57.86
CA PHE A 29 -2.33 -21.33 56.51
C PHE A 29 -2.37 -20.26 55.41
N ASP A 30 -3.28 -19.30 55.52
CA ASP A 30 -3.40 -18.17 54.59
C ASP A 30 -2.14 -17.29 54.59
N GLN A 31 -1.56 -17.08 55.78
CA GLN A 31 -0.30 -16.36 55.91
C GLN A 31 0.87 -17.12 55.25
N MET A 32 0.89 -18.45 55.35
CA MET A 32 1.89 -19.29 54.69
C MET A 32 1.79 -19.19 53.16
N PHE A 33 0.57 -19.25 52.61
CA PHE A 33 0.34 -19.07 51.18
C PHE A 33 0.73 -17.67 50.70
N TRP A 34 0.42 -16.64 51.48
CA TRP A 34 0.78 -15.26 51.16
C TRP A 34 2.30 -15.04 51.19
N GLU A 35 2.99 -15.59 52.18
CA GLU A 35 4.45 -15.57 52.23
C GLU A 35 5.10 -16.33 51.08
N MET A 36 4.53 -17.47 50.69
CA MET A 36 5.05 -18.29 49.59
C MET A 36 4.83 -17.58 48.25
N GLY A 37 3.65 -17.01 48.03
CA GLY A 37 3.31 -16.20 46.86
C GLY A 37 4.20 -14.97 46.74
N THR A 38 4.39 -14.21 47.82
CA THR A 38 5.26 -13.01 47.81
C THR A 38 6.74 -13.35 47.62
N LYS A 39 7.24 -14.45 48.21
CA LYS A 39 8.61 -14.95 47.96
C LYS A 39 8.77 -15.40 46.50
N SER A 40 7.78 -16.06 45.92
CA SER A 40 7.76 -16.46 44.50
C SER A 40 7.78 -15.24 43.58
N MET A 41 6.92 -14.23 43.84
CA MET A 41 6.87 -13.00 43.06
C MET A 41 8.19 -12.22 43.14
N LYS A 42 8.80 -12.10 44.34
CA LYS A 42 10.11 -11.46 44.53
C LYS A 42 11.20 -12.16 43.71
N ARG A 43 11.21 -13.49 43.69
CA ARG A 43 12.14 -14.28 42.86
C ARG A 43 11.89 -14.07 41.36
N PHE A 44 10.63 -14.02 40.94
CA PHE A 44 10.24 -13.76 39.56
C PHE A 44 10.72 -12.38 39.09
N PHE A 45 10.48 -11.31 39.86
CA PHE A 45 10.95 -9.97 39.50
C PHE A 45 12.47 -9.83 39.58
N ALA A 46 13.13 -10.49 40.55
CA ALA A 46 14.60 -10.54 40.59
C ALA A 46 15.18 -11.22 39.35
N ALA A 47 14.57 -12.32 38.89
CA ALA A 47 14.96 -13.00 37.66
C ALA A 47 14.71 -12.12 36.42
N LEU A 48 13.55 -11.46 36.34
CA LEU A 48 13.24 -10.51 35.26
C LEU A 48 14.25 -9.36 35.18
N ASN A 49 14.73 -8.86 36.32
CA ASN A 49 15.71 -7.78 36.36
C ASN A 49 17.12 -8.21 35.89
N ILE A 50 17.39 -9.52 35.83
CA ILE A 50 18.64 -10.11 35.34
C ILE A 50 18.53 -10.49 33.85
N ILE A 51 17.32 -10.72 33.34
CA ILE A 51 17.10 -11.04 31.93
C ILE A 51 17.32 -9.77 31.10
N ASN A 52 18.32 -9.83 30.22
CA ASN A 52 18.59 -8.75 29.28
C ASN A 52 17.41 -8.59 28.31
N THR A 53 16.70 -7.46 28.36
CA THR A 53 15.56 -7.21 27.49
C THR A 53 16.03 -7.10 26.04
N LYS A 54 15.61 -8.03 25.18
CA LYS A 54 15.84 -7.91 23.74
C LYS A 54 14.91 -6.84 23.16
N SER A 55 15.46 -5.90 22.41
CA SER A 55 14.70 -4.84 21.75
C SER A 55 13.71 -5.44 20.74
N LEU A 56 12.41 -5.17 20.93
CA LEU A 56 11.37 -5.50 19.95
C LEU A 56 11.33 -4.53 18.77
N THR A 57 12.07 -3.41 18.85
CA THR A 57 12.12 -2.37 17.82
C THR A 57 12.73 -2.90 16.53
N MET A 58 13.85 -3.63 16.63
CA MET A 58 14.50 -4.26 15.47
C MET A 58 13.56 -5.23 14.75
N THR A 59 12.75 -5.99 15.49
CA THR A 59 11.78 -6.91 14.88
C THR A 59 10.67 -6.14 14.15
N LYS A 60 10.19 -5.02 14.71
CA LYS A 60 9.15 -4.20 14.07
C LYS A 60 9.64 -3.49 12.81
N GLU A 61 10.86 -2.95 12.84
CA GLU A 61 11.48 -2.29 11.69
C GLU A 61 11.71 -3.29 10.55
N VAL A 62 12.28 -4.46 10.84
CA VAL A 62 12.46 -5.53 9.85
C VAL A 62 11.12 -5.98 9.24
N LEU A 63 10.07 -6.11 10.05
CA LEU A 63 8.74 -6.46 9.55
C LEU A 63 8.14 -5.36 8.67
N ARG A 64 8.38 -4.08 9.00
CA ARG A 64 7.94 -2.94 8.17
C ARG A 64 8.68 -2.92 6.84
N GLU A 65 10.01 -3.04 6.86
CA GLU A 65 10.84 -3.08 5.65
C GLU A 65 10.43 -4.22 4.72
N ARG A 66 10.15 -5.40 5.29
CA ARG A 66 9.66 -6.54 4.51
C ARG A 66 8.33 -6.23 3.81
N LYS A 67 7.35 -5.67 4.53
CA LYS A 67 6.07 -5.28 3.92
C LYS A 67 6.24 -4.23 2.84
N GLN A 68 7.17 -3.29 3.04
CA GLN A 68 7.47 -2.27 2.05
C GLN A 68 8.06 -2.90 0.79
N LEU A 69 8.98 -3.85 0.95
CA LEU A 69 9.56 -4.58 -0.17
C LEU A 69 8.51 -5.41 -0.91
N GLU A 70 7.63 -6.11 -0.19
CA GLU A 70 6.52 -6.87 -0.78
C GLU A 70 5.63 -5.95 -1.63
N ASN A 71 5.20 -4.80 -1.10
CA ASN A 71 4.43 -3.79 -1.85
C ASN A 71 5.18 -3.25 -3.07
N SER A 72 6.46 -2.92 -2.91
CA SER A 72 7.31 -2.44 -4.00
C SER A 72 7.47 -3.49 -5.12
N VAL A 73 7.57 -4.78 -4.78
CA VAL A 73 7.64 -5.88 -5.77
C VAL A 73 6.33 -5.98 -6.56
N GLU A 74 5.18 -5.93 -5.90
CA GLU A 74 3.87 -5.96 -6.56
C GLU A 74 3.67 -4.76 -7.51
N ASN A 75 4.02 -3.56 -7.04
CA ASN A 75 3.96 -2.35 -7.86
C ASN A 75 4.96 -2.40 -9.03
N LEU A 76 6.16 -2.93 -8.82
CA LEU A 76 7.15 -3.10 -9.87
C LEU A 76 6.67 -4.09 -10.93
N GLN A 77 6.08 -5.21 -10.54
CA GLN A 77 5.48 -6.16 -11.49
C GLN A 77 4.40 -5.49 -12.36
N THR A 78 3.57 -4.64 -11.76
CA THR A 78 2.57 -3.86 -12.48
C THR A 78 3.24 -2.91 -13.49
N LYS A 79 4.24 -2.14 -13.05
CA LYS A 79 5.00 -1.23 -13.93
C LYS A 79 5.69 -1.95 -15.08
N VAL A 80 6.26 -3.13 -14.84
CA VAL A 80 6.88 -3.96 -15.89
C VAL A 80 5.84 -4.41 -16.92
N LYS A 81 4.68 -4.90 -16.47
CA LYS A 81 3.57 -5.29 -17.38
C LYS A 81 3.11 -4.12 -18.24
N LEU A 82 2.98 -2.93 -17.65
CA LEU A 82 2.61 -1.71 -18.39
C LEU A 82 3.70 -1.29 -19.38
N GLY A 83 4.96 -1.36 -18.99
CA GLY A 83 6.10 -1.06 -19.87
C GLY A 83 6.16 -2.01 -21.07
N LEU A 84 5.95 -3.31 -20.85
CA LEU A 84 5.87 -4.31 -21.91
C LEU A 84 4.69 -4.06 -22.85
N ALA A 85 3.50 -3.80 -22.30
CA ALA A 85 2.33 -3.46 -23.11
C ALA A 85 2.57 -2.20 -23.96
N LYS A 86 3.26 -1.19 -23.41
CA LYS A 86 3.60 0.02 -24.15
C LYS A 86 4.60 -0.23 -25.27
N MET A 87 5.57 -1.12 -25.06
CA MET A 87 6.50 -1.53 -26.12
C MET A 87 5.78 -2.25 -27.25
N GLU A 88 4.82 -3.13 -26.94
CA GLU A 88 4.02 -3.82 -27.96
C GLU A 88 3.12 -2.84 -28.73
N GLU A 89 2.47 -1.89 -28.04
CA GLU A 89 1.69 -0.82 -28.69
C GLU A 89 2.53 -0.06 -29.74
N LEU A 90 3.76 0.33 -29.39
CA LEU A 90 4.65 1.05 -30.30
C LEU A 90 5.09 0.21 -31.49
N LYS A 91 5.31 -1.10 -31.26
CA LYS A 91 5.66 -2.05 -32.31
C LYS A 91 4.50 -2.24 -33.28
N GLU A 92 3.30 -2.52 -32.78
CA GLU A 92 2.07 -2.66 -33.58
C GLU A 92 1.82 -1.38 -34.39
N MET A 93 1.95 -0.21 -33.76
CA MET A 93 1.85 1.08 -34.44
C MET A 93 2.87 1.21 -35.56
N SER A 94 4.15 0.89 -35.32
CA SER A 94 5.19 0.96 -36.36
C SER A 94 4.93 0.01 -37.52
N GLU A 95 4.40 -1.19 -37.27
CA GLU A 95 4.04 -2.16 -38.29
C GLU A 95 2.86 -1.65 -39.13
N LYS A 96 1.80 -1.14 -38.49
CA LYS A 96 0.66 -0.54 -39.19
C LYS A 96 1.04 0.65 -40.06
N LEU A 97 1.95 1.49 -39.60
CA LEU A 97 2.47 2.61 -40.40
C LEU A 97 3.19 2.13 -41.66
N LYS A 98 3.99 1.06 -41.57
CA LYS A 98 4.70 0.48 -42.72
C LYS A 98 3.74 -0.21 -43.69
N GLU A 99 2.82 -1.02 -43.17
CA GLU A 99 1.82 -1.74 -43.97
C GLU A 99 0.94 -0.79 -44.79
N ASN A 100 0.58 0.36 -44.21
CA ASN A 100 -0.38 1.30 -44.80
C ASN A 100 0.29 2.55 -45.39
N GLU A 101 1.62 2.56 -45.58
CA GLU A 101 2.38 3.75 -46.03
C GLU A 101 1.78 4.39 -47.30
N ALA A 102 1.47 3.56 -48.30
CA ALA A 102 0.89 4.03 -49.55
C ALA A 102 -0.51 4.64 -49.35
N GLU A 103 -1.34 4.04 -48.50
CA GLU A 103 -2.70 4.51 -48.16
C GLU A 103 -2.63 5.84 -47.40
N ILE A 104 -1.75 5.91 -46.40
CA ILE A 104 -1.45 7.10 -45.59
C ILE A 104 -0.98 8.27 -46.46
N SER A 105 -0.12 7.98 -47.46
CA SER A 105 0.37 9.02 -48.38
C SER A 105 -0.73 9.65 -49.22
N ARG A 106 -1.78 8.86 -49.55
CA ARG A 106 -2.93 9.29 -50.36
C ARG A 106 -4.02 9.95 -49.51
N ASN A 107 -4.21 9.47 -48.28
CA ASN A 107 -5.25 9.93 -47.37
C ASN A 107 -4.66 10.19 -45.97
N LYS A 108 -4.47 11.47 -45.63
CA LYS A 108 -3.99 11.89 -44.31
C LYS A 108 -4.98 11.64 -43.17
N ASP A 109 -6.24 11.36 -43.50
CA ASP A 109 -7.31 11.00 -42.56
C ASP A 109 -7.53 9.48 -42.49
N PHE A 110 -6.57 8.70 -42.98
CA PHE A 110 -6.58 7.25 -42.80
C PHE A 110 -6.52 6.89 -41.31
N GLU A 111 -7.47 6.05 -40.89
CA GLU A 111 -7.56 5.52 -39.53
C GLU A 111 -7.09 4.07 -39.51
N PHE A 112 -6.31 3.72 -38.48
CA PHE A 112 -5.99 2.33 -38.17
C PHE A 112 -6.21 2.05 -36.69
N GLU A 113 -6.52 0.81 -36.37
CA GLU A 113 -6.73 0.35 -35.00
C GLU A 113 -5.43 -0.20 -34.41
N ILE A 114 -5.15 0.18 -33.17
CA ILE A 114 -4.09 -0.41 -32.34
C ILE A 114 -4.65 -0.77 -30.97
N THR A 115 -4.03 -1.75 -30.32
CA THR A 115 -4.40 -2.12 -28.95
C THR A 115 -3.60 -1.25 -27.98
N VAL A 116 -4.30 -0.48 -27.15
CA VAL A 116 -3.69 0.35 -26.10
C VAL A 116 -4.16 -0.11 -24.74
N LYS A 117 -3.26 -0.04 -23.75
CA LYS A 117 -3.62 -0.30 -22.36
C LYS A 117 -4.03 1.01 -21.67
N LYS A 118 -5.28 1.09 -21.21
CA LYS A 118 -5.84 2.28 -20.55
C LYS A 118 -6.05 2.08 -19.06
N PRO A 119 -5.82 3.12 -18.23
CA PRO A 119 -6.16 3.07 -16.83
C PRO A 119 -7.68 3.06 -16.64
N VAL A 120 -8.16 2.18 -15.76
CA VAL A 120 -9.56 2.10 -15.35
C VAL A 120 -9.68 2.13 -13.84
N GLN A 121 -10.86 2.48 -13.35
CA GLN A 121 -11.18 2.43 -11.92
C GLN A 121 -11.87 1.10 -11.63
N GLU A 122 -11.16 0.20 -10.95
CA GLU A 122 -11.73 -1.06 -10.45
C GLU A 122 -12.37 -0.81 -9.09
N ASP A 123 -13.69 -1.01 -8.98
CA ASP A 123 -14.42 -0.83 -7.74
C ASP A 123 -13.90 -1.78 -6.65
N ILE A 124 -13.66 -1.22 -5.47
CA ILE A 124 -13.28 -1.96 -4.25
C ILE A 124 -14.30 -1.76 -3.14
N SER A 125 -15.44 -1.12 -3.43
CA SER A 125 -16.55 -0.96 -2.50
C SER A 125 -17.02 -2.33 -1.99
N GLY A 126 -17.34 -2.39 -0.69
CA GLY A 126 -17.80 -3.63 -0.06
C GLY A 126 -16.71 -4.66 0.26
N THR A 127 -15.45 -4.45 -0.13
CA THR A 127 -14.33 -5.34 0.25
C THR A 127 -13.87 -5.17 1.70
N GLY A 128 -14.21 -4.03 2.33
CA GLY A 128 -13.73 -3.66 3.67
C GLY A 128 -12.25 -3.27 3.72
N ASN A 129 -11.57 -3.21 2.57
CA ASN A 129 -10.17 -2.85 2.48
C ASN A 129 -9.98 -1.35 2.27
N PHE A 130 -8.92 -0.79 2.84
CA PHE A 130 -8.49 0.59 2.59
C PHE A 130 -7.47 0.64 1.46
N ILE A 131 -7.18 1.84 0.96
CA ILE A 131 -6.30 2.04 -0.18
C ILE A 131 -5.47 3.32 -0.03
N THR A 132 -4.34 3.38 -0.70
CA THR A 132 -3.53 4.61 -0.78
C THR A 132 -3.38 5.01 -2.24
N ASN A 133 -4.32 5.82 -2.75
CA ASN A 133 -4.27 6.35 -4.11
C ASN A 133 -3.66 7.75 -4.12
N CYS A 134 -2.72 8.00 -5.02
CA CYS A 134 -2.15 9.33 -5.24
C CYS A 134 -3.06 10.15 -6.17
N GLN A 135 -3.57 11.30 -5.73
CA GLN A 135 -4.42 12.17 -6.55
C GLN A 135 -3.65 12.98 -7.61
N GLN A 136 -2.33 13.12 -7.44
CA GLN A 136 -1.51 13.82 -8.42
C GLN A 136 -1.10 12.90 -9.56
N CYS A 137 -0.69 11.66 -9.23
CA CYS A 137 -0.21 10.70 -10.21
C CYS A 137 -1.32 9.80 -10.78
N HIS A 138 -2.50 9.75 -10.17
CA HIS A 138 -3.61 8.88 -10.57
C HIS A 138 -3.19 7.41 -10.61
N VAL A 139 -2.54 6.95 -9.53
CA VAL A 139 -2.09 5.56 -9.36
C VAL A 139 -2.41 5.04 -7.97
N THR A 140 -2.61 3.73 -7.86
CA THR A 140 -2.67 3.03 -6.58
C THR A 140 -1.25 2.75 -6.09
N CYS A 141 -0.91 3.28 -4.92
CA CYS A 141 0.43 3.12 -4.33
C CYS A 141 0.50 1.92 -3.38
N HIS A 142 -0.62 1.57 -2.74
CA HIS A 142 -0.72 0.41 -1.86
C HIS A 142 -2.18 -0.02 -1.71
N PHE A 143 -2.44 -1.31 -1.95
CA PHE A 143 -3.72 -1.98 -1.74
C PHE A 143 -3.49 -3.49 -1.49
N PRO A 144 -4.11 -4.10 -0.47
CA PRO A 144 -4.96 -3.48 0.55
C PRO A 144 -4.14 -2.74 1.62
N CYS A 145 -4.57 -1.54 1.98
CA CYS A 145 -4.03 -0.77 3.11
C CYS A 145 -4.84 -1.06 4.37
N TYR A 146 -4.22 -0.96 5.55
CA TYR A 146 -4.89 -1.15 6.84
C TYR A 146 -5.40 0.17 7.46
N ILE A 147 -5.08 1.32 6.86
CA ILE A 147 -5.29 2.65 7.47
C ILE A 147 -6.63 3.25 6.99
N PRO A 148 -7.65 3.35 7.87
CA PRO A 148 -8.96 3.90 7.53
C PRO A 148 -8.97 5.42 7.40
N ASN A 149 -8.16 6.11 8.23
CA ASN A 149 -8.18 7.56 8.33
C ASN A 149 -7.16 8.17 7.38
N ASP A 150 -7.59 9.08 6.51
CA ASP A 150 -6.68 9.74 5.56
C ASP A 150 -5.64 10.63 6.26
N ALA A 151 -5.94 11.12 7.46
CA ALA A 151 -4.99 11.91 8.26
C ALA A 151 -3.79 11.08 8.76
N GLU A 152 -3.86 9.75 8.70
CA GLU A 152 -2.82 8.81 9.16
C GLU A 152 -2.08 8.16 7.99
N LYS A 153 -2.28 8.64 6.75
CA LYS A 153 -1.65 8.03 5.56
C LYS A 153 -0.13 8.12 5.55
N ASN A 154 0.47 8.98 6.37
CA ASN A 154 1.91 9.00 6.62
C ASN A 154 2.44 7.67 7.20
N GLU A 155 1.59 6.83 7.80
CA GLU A 155 1.96 5.52 8.31
C GLU A 155 1.84 4.39 7.27
N CYS A 156 1.34 4.69 6.07
CA CYS A 156 1.21 3.68 5.02
C CYS A 156 2.58 3.14 4.60
N VAL A 157 2.65 1.85 4.27
CA VAL A 157 3.89 1.19 3.87
C VAL A 157 4.49 1.78 2.59
N ALA A 158 3.68 2.39 1.73
CA ALA A 158 4.12 3.10 0.54
C ALA A 158 4.74 4.48 0.84
N ILE A 159 4.62 4.98 2.08
CA ILE A 159 5.18 6.26 2.50
C ILE A 159 6.48 6.02 3.26
N GLY A 160 7.54 6.63 2.74
CA GLY A 160 8.87 6.62 3.33
C GLY A 160 8.95 7.44 4.63
N PRO A 161 10.05 7.30 5.39
CA PRO A 161 10.27 8.06 6.62
C PRO A 161 10.39 9.58 6.38
N ASP A 162 10.66 10.01 5.15
CA ASP A 162 10.68 11.40 4.70
C ASP A 162 9.27 11.97 4.43
N GLY A 163 8.22 11.17 4.59
CA GLY A 163 6.84 11.56 4.31
C GLY A 163 6.50 11.57 2.82
N CYS A 164 7.40 11.08 1.95
CA CYS A 164 7.16 10.97 0.52
C CYS A 164 6.81 9.54 0.14
N CYS A 165 5.95 9.39 -0.86
CA CYS A 165 5.59 8.09 -1.40
C CYS A 165 6.76 7.50 -2.20
N THR A 166 7.10 6.23 -1.92
CA THR A 166 8.15 5.50 -2.64
C THR A 166 7.65 4.80 -3.90
N GLU A 167 6.33 4.78 -4.09
CA GLU A 167 5.67 3.97 -5.12
C GLU A 167 5.22 4.78 -6.34
N CYS A 168 4.64 5.97 -6.12
CA CYS A 168 4.17 6.81 -7.21
C CYS A 168 5.33 7.46 -7.99
N PRO A 169 5.18 7.70 -9.31
CA PRO A 169 6.25 8.25 -10.14
C PRO A 169 6.69 9.65 -9.70
N GLY A 170 5.78 10.44 -9.15
CA GLY A 170 6.05 11.80 -8.69
C GLY A 170 6.72 11.90 -7.31
N LYS A 171 6.92 10.78 -6.61
CA LYS A 171 7.36 10.75 -5.19
C LYS A 171 6.58 11.74 -4.32
N CYS A 172 5.27 11.79 -4.54
CA CYS A 172 4.38 12.77 -3.94
C CYS A 172 4.34 12.65 -2.42
N ILE A 173 4.11 13.76 -1.74
CA ILE A 173 3.98 13.82 -0.28
C ILE A 173 2.73 13.09 0.22
N TRP A 174 2.77 12.52 1.41
CA TRP A 174 1.74 11.62 1.92
C TRP A 174 0.33 12.21 1.92
N TYR A 175 0.16 13.51 2.21
CA TYR A 175 -1.18 14.11 2.35
C TYR A 175 -1.95 14.26 1.04
N VAL A 176 -1.34 14.01 -0.12
CA VAL A 176 -2.07 13.92 -1.40
C VAL A 176 -2.56 12.51 -1.72
N HIS A 177 -2.41 11.59 -0.77
CA HIS A 177 -2.86 10.21 -0.87
C HIS A 177 -4.10 9.98 -0.02
N TYR A 178 -5.13 9.37 -0.60
CA TYR A 178 -6.42 9.20 0.05
C TYR A 178 -6.98 7.80 -0.16
N ASN A 179 -7.84 7.40 0.75
CA ASN A 179 -8.79 6.33 0.55
C ASN A 179 -9.80 6.72 -0.53
N GLN A 180 -10.08 5.77 -1.41
CA GLN A 180 -11.09 5.88 -2.46
C GLN A 180 -11.80 4.55 -2.59
N GLN A 181 -12.98 4.57 -3.22
CA GLN A 181 -13.77 3.37 -3.48
C GLN A 181 -13.31 2.57 -4.69
N TYR A 182 -12.17 2.93 -5.29
CA TYR A 182 -11.61 2.24 -6.43
C TYR A 182 -10.09 2.15 -6.33
N LYS A 183 -9.53 1.14 -7.00
CA LYS A 183 -8.11 1.05 -7.32
C LYS A 183 -7.89 1.28 -8.82
N TRP A 184 -6.69 1.70 -9.19
CA TRP A 184 -6.33 1.84 -10.59
C TRP A 184 -5.99 0.49 -11.19
N GLY A 185 -6.82 0.05 -12.13
CA GLY A 185 -6.65 -1.11 -12.99
C GLY A 185 -6.23 -0.73 -14.40
N TYR A 186 -6.05 -1.73 -15.26
CA TYR A 186 -5.72 -1.49 -16.67
C TYR A 186 -6.38 -2.50 -17.59
N GLU A 187 -7.06 -1.99 -18.62
CA GLU A 187 -7.72 -2.80 -19.64
C GLU A 187 -7.13 -2.54 -21.02
N ASP A 188 -7.23 -3.53 -21.90
CA ASP A 188 -6.83 -3.40 -23.30
C ASP A 188 -8.01 -2.91 -24.12
N VAL A 189 -7.83 -1.77 -24.79
CA VAL A 189 -8.86 -1.12 -25.60
C VAL A 189 -8.32 -0.96 -27.01
N LYS A 190 -9.14 -1.30 -28.01
CA LYS A 190 -8.84 -0.96 -29.39
C LYS A 190 -9.13 0.51 -29.62
N GLU A 191 -8.11 1.25 -30.01
CA GLU A 191 -8.25 2.66 -30.36
C GLU A 191 -7.93 2.87 -31.83
N LYS A 192 -8.77 3.68 -32.47
CA LYS A 192 -8.46 4.24 -33.78
C LYS A 192 -7.47 5.39 -33.61
N LYS A 193 -6.47 5.44 -34.49
CA LYS A 193 -5.46 6.49 -34.58
C LYS A 193 -5.36 7.01 -36.00
N THR A 194 -5.06 8.30 -36.11
CA THR A 194 -4.71 8.95 -37.37
C THR A 194 -3.26 9.41 -37.35
N ILE A 195 -2.67 9.59 -38.53
CA ILE A 195 -1.31 10.11 -38.67
C ILE A 195 -1.18 11.52 -38.12
N LYS A 196 -2.19 12.37 -38.37
CA LYS A 196 -2.23 13.74 -37.85
C LYS A 196 -2.10 13.76 -36.32
N GLU A 197 -2.80 12.87 -35.61
CA GLU A 197 -2.69 12.75 -34.16
C GLU A 197 -1.30 12.30 -33.70
N LEU A 198 -0.66 11.39 -34.45
CA LEU A 198 0.67 10.89 -34.12
C LEU A 198 1.76 11.94 -34.35
N GLU A 199 1.69 12.66 -35.47
CA GLU A 199 2.58 13.79 -35.78
C GLU A 199 2.46 14.89 -34.72
N GLU A 200 1.23 15.21 -34.30
CA GLU A 200 0.98 16.21 -33.26
C GLU A 200 1.61 15.79 -31.93
N LYS A 201 1.38 14.55 -31.49
CA LYS A 201 1.99 14.01 -30.27
C LYS A 201 3.52 14.03 -30.34
N TYR A 202 4.10 13.67 -31.48
CA TYR A 202 5.55 13.70 -31.68
C TYR A 202 6.09 15.13 -31.59
N ARG A 203 5.43 16.09 -32.22
CA ARG A 203 5.80 17.51 -32.20
C ARG A 203 5.78 18.10 -30.78
N ILE A 204 4.72 17.81 -30.02
CA ILE A 204 4.59 18.19 -28.62
C ILE A 204 5.74 17.59 -27.79
N ALA A 205 6.03 16.30 -27.98
CA ALA A 205 7.10 15.61 -27.27
C ALA A 205 8.50 16.20 -27.57
N LYS A 206 8.70 16.72 -28.79
CA LYS A 206 9.93 17.39 -29.21
C LYS A 206 10.03 18.85 -28.74
N GLY A 207 9.00 19.38 -28.09
CA GLY A 207 8.98 20.74 -27.54
C GLY A 207 8.78 21.85 -28.57
N GLU A 208 8.32 21.52 -29.78
CA GLU A 208 8.01 22.49 -30.82
C GLU A 208 6.66 23.17 -30.47
N LYS A 209 6.71 24.42 -30.00
CA LYS A 209 5.50 25.19 -29.64
C LYS A 209 4.60 25.40 -30.87
N MET A 210 3.31 25.09 -30.73
CA MET A 210 2.29 25.49 -31.70
C MET A 210 2.13 27.01 -31.74
N THR A 211 2.46 27.65 -32.86
CA THR A 211 1.93 28.98 -33.18
C THR A 211 0.46 28.81 -33.61
N VAL A 212 -0.45 28.90 -32.65
CA VAL A 212 -1.88 29.05 -32.96
C VAL A 212 -2.05 30.45 -33.54
N GLN A 213 -2.19 30.55 -34.85
CA GLN A 213 -2.72 31.76 -35.47
C GLN A 213 -4.21 31.87 -35.09
N ILE A 214 -4.48 32.64 -34.04
CA ILE A 214 -5.84 33.11 -33.75
C ILE A 214 -6.21 34.08 -34.88
N ARG A 215 -6.99 33.60 -35.85
CA ARG A 215 -7.73 34.49 -36.77
C ARG A 215 -8.80 35.20 -35.95
N SER A 216 -8.50 36.43 -35.58
CA SER A 216 -9.49 37.40 -35.11
C SER A 216 -10.47 37.71 -36.24
N HIS A 217 -11.73 37.32 -36.05
CA HIS A 217 -12.88 37.96 -36.68
C HIS A 217 -13.64 38.72 -35.59
#